data_AF-A0A6G6AQS2-F1
#
_entry.id   AF-A0A6G6AQS2-F1
#
_cell.length_a   1.000
_cell.length_b   1.000
_cell.length_c   1.000
_cell.angle_alpha   90.00
_cell.angle_beta   90.00
_cell.angle_gamma   90.00
#
_symmetry.space_group_name_H-M   'P 1'
#
loop_
_entity.id
_entity.type
_entity.pdbx_description
1 polymer ?
#
loop_
_entity_poly.entity_id
_entity_poly.type
_entity_poly.pdbx_seq_one_letter_code
_entity_poly.pdbx_strand_id
1 'polypeptide(L)'
;MKQAENGVPIPELCREIQPFIKAIRCDNGPGYINHKLAEWALNNNIELRFIQPGNPQQNAYVERFNRTVRYDWLSHYIYSDISELQDKATDWFWTYNNERLNMGIGGITPIQKLEKLNNGNSTDSLHLTAKA
;
A
#
# COMPACT_ATOMS: atom_id res chain seq x y z
N MET A 1 -6.00 -3.51 26.38
CA MET A 1 -5.76 -3.54 24.93
C MET A 1 -7.12 -3.59 24.26
N LYS A 2 -7.53 -2.56 23.54
CA LYS A 2 -8.80 -2.60 22.80
C LYS A 2 -8.58 -3.55 21.61
N GLN A 3 -9.38 -4.61 21.56
CA GLN A 3 -9.44 -5.51 20.40
C GLN A 3 -9.96 -4.68 19.21
N ALA A 4 -9.30 -4.81 18.06
CA ALA A 4 -9.72 -4.19 16.82
C ALA A 4 -10.96 -4.92 16.28
N GLU A 5 -12.12 -4.72 16.92
CA GLU A 5 -13.36 -5.42 16.55
C GLU A 5 -13.97 -4.95 15.21
N ASN A 6 -13.36 -4.00 14.50
CA ASN A 6 -13.89 -3.44 13.25
C ASN A 6 -12.81 -3.19 12.18
N GLY A 7 -11.71 -3.95 12.18
CA GLY A 7 -10.72 -3.86 11.12
C GLY A 7 -11.26 -4.47 9.82
N VAL A 8 -11.45 -3.66 8.78
CA VAL A 8 -11.63 -4.19 7.41
C VAL A 8 -10.37 -5.01 7.09
N PRO A 9 -10.47 -6.32 6.84
CA PRO A 9 -9.27 -7.11 6.58
C PRO A 9 -8.58 -6.61 5.31
N ILE A 10 -7.24 -6.74 5.26
CA ILE A 10 -6.42 -6.19 4.16
C ILE A 10 -6.97 -6.57 2.77
N PRO A 11 -7.46 -7.81 2.51
CA PRO A 11 -8.09 -8.16 1.25
C PRO A 11 -9.33 -7.33 0.89
N GLU A 12 -10.20 -7.01 1.85
CA GLU A 12 -11.37 -6.15 1.63
C GLU A 12 -10.95 -4.71 1.31
N LEU A 13 -9.99 -4.15 2.05
CA LEU A 13 -9.47 -2.81 1.77
C LEU A 13 -8.85 -2.74 0.37
N CYS A 14 -8.12 -3.79 -0.03
CA CYS A 14 -7.58 -3.91 -1.39
C CYS A 14 -8.67 -3.91 -2.46
N ARG A 15 -9.81 -4.57 -2.23
CA ARG A 15 -10.96 -4.55 -3.16
C ARG A 15 -11.62 -3.18 -3.24
N GLU A 16 -11.71 -2.44 -2.13
CA GLU A 16 -12.29 -1.10 -2.11
C GLU A 16 -11.43 -0.09 -2.90
N ILE A 17 -10.10 -0.20 -2.82
CA ILE A 17 -9.20 0.72 -3.53
C ILE A 17 -8.96 0.33 -4.99
N GLN A 18 -9.14 -0.94 -5.35
CA GLN A 18 -8.84 -1.48 -6.69
C GLN A 18 -9.48 -0.69 -7.84
N PRO A 19 -10.76 -0.26 -7.79
CA PRO A 19 -11.38 0.52 -8.87
C PRO A 19 -10.67 1.86 -9.19
N PHE A 20 -9.91 2.38 -8.22
CA PHE A 20 -9.23 3.68 -8.32
C PHE A 20 -7.78 3.56 -8.76
N ILE A 21 -7.22 2.35 -8.84
CA ILE A 21 -5.84 2.14 -9.29
C ILE A 21 -5.81 2.23 -10.82
N LYS A 22 -5.12 3.24 -11.36
CA LYS A 22 -4.90 3.39 -12.81
C LYS A 22 -3.55 2.87 -13.26
N ALA A 23 -2.56 2.94 -12.38
CA ALA A 23 -1.22 2.46 -12.65
C ALA A 23 -0.56 1.97 -11.36
N ILE A 24 0.30 0.96 -11.48
CA ILE A 24 1.16 0.46 -10.40
C ILE A 24 2.60 0.70 -10.82
N ARG A 25 3.39 1.27 -9.91
CA ARG A 25 4.83 1.42 -10.12
C ARG A 25 5.58 0.21 -9.56
N CYS A 26 6.41 -0.41 -10.39
CA CYS A 26 7.22 -1.58 -10.05
C CYS A 26 8.72 -1.25 -10.14
N ASP A 27 9.54 -1.92 -9.32
CA ASP A 27 10.96 -1.99 -9.57
C ASP A 27 11.27 -2.97 -10.71
N ASN A 28 12.52 -3.01 -11.18
CA ASN A 28 12.98 -3.91 -12.25
C ASN A 28 13.33 -5.31 -11.73
N GLY A 29 12.87 -5.69 -10.54
CA GLY A 29 13.10 -6.99 -9.95
C GLY A 29 12.37 -8.09 -10.72
N PRO A 30 12.95 -9.30 -10.81
CA PRO A 30 12.37 -10.41 -11.58
C PRO A 30 10.99 -10.85 -11.06
N GLY A 31 10.66 -10.56 -9.80
CA GLY A 31 9.34 -10.83 -9.24
C GLY A 31 8.21 -10.05 -9.93
N TYR A 32 8.49 -8.84 -10.42
CA TYR A 32 7.51 -7.98 -11.10
C TYR A 32 7.59 -8.09 -12.62
N ILE A 33 8.68 -8.62 -13.16
CA ILE A 33 8.83 -8.95 -14.57
C ILE A 33 8.32 -10.39 -14.80
N ASN A 34 7.04 -10.62 -14.51
CA ASN A 34 6.40 -11.91 -14.76
C ASN A 34 5.10 -11.74 -15.59
N HIS A 35 4.83 -12.71 -16.45
CA HIS A 35 3.69 -12.68 -17.37
C HIS A 35 2.33 -12.66 -16.65
N LYS A 36 2.22 -13.33 -15.49
CA LYS A 36 0.97 -13.41 -14.72
C LYS A 36 0.57 -12.05 -14.16
N LEU A 37 1.55 -11.27 -13.67
CA LEU A 37 1.32 -9.91 -13.17
C LEU A 37 0.89 -8.98 -14.31
N ALA A 38 1.55 -9.08 -15.47
CA ALA A 38 1.18 -8.30 -16.64
C ALA A 38 -0.25 -8.64 -17.13
N GLU A 39 -0.60 -9.92 -17.19
CA GLU A 39 -1.94 -10.38 -17.56
C GLU A 39 -3.01 -9.92 -16.55
N TRP A 40 -2.75 -10.06 -15.26
CA TRP A 40 -3.65 -9.58 -14.22
C TRP A 40 -3.86 -8.06 -14.33
N ALA A 41 -2.79 -7.29 -14.51
CA ALA A 41 -2.88 -5.84 -14.63
C ALA A 41 -3.68 -5.43 -15.88
N LEU A 42 -3.43 -6.09 -17.01
CA LEU A 42 -4.19 -5.89 -18.24
C LEU A 42 -5.69 -6.16 -18.05
N ASN A 43 -6.05 -7.29 -17.44
CA ASN A 43 -7.43 -7.67 -17.17
C ASN A 43 -8.15 -6.70 -16.22
N ASN A 44 -7.40 -5.93 -15.42
CA ASN A 44 -7.92 -4.92 -14.50
C ASN A 44 -7.80 -3.49 -15.03
N ASN A 45 -7.36 -3.28 -16.28
CA ASN A 45 -7.08 -1.96 -16.86
C ASN A 45 -6.09 -1.11 -16.01
N ILE A 46 -5.07 -1.77 -15.46
CA ILE A 46 -4.00 -1.17 -14.66
C ILE A 46 -2.72 -1.13 -15.48
N GLU A 47 -2.11 0.05 -15.61
CA GLU A 47 -0.81 0.21 -16.26
C GLU A 47 0.34 -0.19 -15.31
N LEU A 48 1.25 -1.06 -15.75
CA LEU A 48 2.49 -1.33 -15.02
C LEU A 48 3.58 -0.35 -15.46
N ARG A 49 4.08 0.46 -14.53
CA ARG A 49 5.15 1.45 -14.76
C ARG A 49 6.43 1.02 -14.04
N PHE A 50 7.43 0.60 -14.80
CA PHE A 50 8.73 0.23 -14.24
C PHE A 50 9.60 1.46 -13.97
N ILE A 51 10.42 1.41 -12.92
CA ILE A 51 11.41 2.46 -12.67
C ILE A 51 12.45 2.51 -13.78
N GLN A 52 12.91 3.72 -14.09
CA GLN A 52 14.00 3.93 -15.05
C GLN A 52 15.31 3.38 -14.47
N PRO A 53 16.13 2.67 -15.28
CA PRO A 53 17.46 2.26 -14.87
C PRO A 53 18.29 3.45 -14.35
N GLY A 54 18.92 3.28 -13.20
CA GLY A 54 19.70 4.35 -12.55
C GLY A 54 18.87 5.41 -11.84
N ASN A 55 17.55 5.26 -11.72
CA ASN A 55 16.67 6.23 -11.05
C ASN A 55 15.94 5.62 -9.83
N PRO A 56 16.67 5.22 -8.75
CA PRO A 56 16.06 4.59 -7.57
C PRO A 56 15.09 5.52 -6.83
N GLN A 57 15.24 6.84 -6.99
CA GLN A 57 14.34 7.82 -6.37
C GLN A 57 12.88 7.65 -6.81
N GLN A 58 12.63 7.06 -7.98
CA GLN A 58 11.28 6.73 -8.45
C GLN A 58 10.56 5.70 -7.56
N ASN A 59 11.30 4.97 -6.73
CA ASN A 59 10.82 3.98 -5.77
C ASN A 59 10.79 4.50 -4.32
N ALA A 60 11.19 5.76 -4.09
CA ALA A 60 11.43 6.28 -2.74
C ALA A 60 10.20 6.24 -1.81
N TYR A 61 8.98 6.35 -2.36
CA TYR A 61 7.76 6.30 -1.56
C TYR A 61 7.54 4.93 -0.93
N VAL A 62 7.65 3.84 -1.71
CA VAL A 62 7.48 2.48 -1.19
C VAL A 62 8.64 2.07 -0.30
N GLU A 63 9.86 2.52 -0.60
CA GLU A 63 11.03 2.29 0.26
C GLU A 63 10.87 2.97 1.62
N ARG A 64 10.39 4.22 1.64
CA ARG A 64 10.07 4.93 2.88
C ARG A 64 8.98 4.20 3.67
N PHE A 65 7.92 3.72 2.99
CA PHE A 65 6.86 2.95 3.63
C PHE A 65 7.40 1.64 4.24
N ASN A 66 8.13 0.84 3.46
CA ASN A 66 8.73 -0.43 3.93
C ASN A 66 9.66 -0.21 5.13
N ARG A 67 10.39 0.91 5.13
CA ARG A 67 11.21 1.32 6.26
C ARG A 67 10.37 1.58 7.52
N THR A 68 9.23 2.27 7.39
CA THR A 68 8.29 2.49 8.50
C THR A 68 7.69 1.17 9.00
N VAL A 69 7.24 0.28 8.12
CA VAL A 69 6.76 -1.07 8.49
C VAL A 69 7.81 -1.82 9.32
N ARG A 70 9.06 -1.80 8.85
CA ARG A 70 10.16 -2.49 9.51
C ARG A 70 10.44 -1.94 10.91
N TYR A 71 10.63 -0.62 11.00
CA TYR A 71 11.07 0.00 12.25
C TYR A 71 9.95 0.22 13.26
N ASP A 72 8.71 0.44 12.83
CA ASP A 72 7.61 0.72 13.74
C ASP A 72 6.88 -0.57 14.19
N TRP A 73 7.11 -1.70 13.52
CA TRP A 73 6.41 -2.94 13.82
C TRP A 73 7.23 -4.20 13.64
N LEU A 74 7.66 -4.52 12.43
CA LEU A 74 8.17 -5.87 12.11
C LEU A 74 9.39 -6.25 12.95
N SER A 75 10.26 -5.30 13.28
CA SER A 75 11.48 -5.54 14.05
C SER A 75 11.29 -5.59 15.57
N HIS A 76 10.08 -5.35 16.09
CA HIS A 76 9.81 -5.33 17.53
C HIS A 76 9.35 -6.67 18.11
N TYR A 77 8.98 -7.63 17.26
CA TYR A 77 8.34 -8.86 17.68
C TYR A 77 8.99 -10.07 17.01
N ILE A 78 8.99 -11.19 17.72
CA ILE A 78 9.28 -12.52 17.17
C ILE A 78 7.95 -13.25 17.13
N TYR A 79 7.59 -13.78 15.96
CA TYR A 79 6.33 -14.49 15.74
C TYR A 79 6.56 -15.99 15.76
N SER A 80 5.60 -16.71 16.33
CA SER A 80 5.65 -18.16 16.50
C SER A 80 5.24 -18.89 15.21
N ASP A 81 4.33 -18.28 14.44
CA ASP A 81 3.86 -18.78 13.16
C ASP A 81 3.39 -17.66 12.21
N ILE A 82 3.02 -18.05 10.98
CA ILE A 82 2.58 -17.12 9.93
C ILE A 82 1.20 -16.51 10.24
N SER A 83 0.32 -17.25 10.92
CA SER A 83 -1.02 -16.75 11.27
C SER A 83 -0.89 -15.59 12.26
N GLU A 84 -0.06 -15.75 13.28
CA GLU A 84 0.23 -14.69 14.25
C GLU A 84 0.80 -13.44 13.56
N LEU A 85 1.73 -13.62 12.62
CA LEU A 85 2.28 -12.53 11.82
C LEU A 85 1.19 -11.81 11.01
N GLN A 86 0.27 -12.54 10.37
CA GLN A 86 -0.81 -11.98 9.55
C GLN A 86 -1.82 -11.19 10.38
N ASP A 87 -2.18 -11.69 11.57
CA ASP A 87 -3.07 -10.99 12.49
C ASP A 87 -2.44 -9.66 12.94
N LYS A 88 -1.17 -9.70 13.35
CA LYS A 88 -0.44 -8.51 13.76
C LYS A 88 -0.20 -7.54 12.61
N ALA A 89 -0.02 -8.04 11.40
CA ALA A 89 0.04 -7.20 10.20
C ALA A 89 -1.28 -6.44 10.04
N THR A 90 -2.40 -7.14 10.09
CA THR A 90 -3.74 -6.56 9.90
C THR A 90 -4.01 -5.46 10.92
N ASP A 91 -3.73 -5.70 12.20
CA ASP A 91 -3.85 -4.69 13.26
C ASP A 91 -2.99 -3.45 12.98
N TRP A 92 -1.74 -3.66 12.59
CA TRP A 92 -0.81 -2.56 12.33
C TRP A 92 -1.21 -1.75 11.09
N PHE A 93 -1.60 -2.42 10.00
CA PHE A 93 -2.07 -1.75 8.78
C PHE A 93 -3.33 -0.94 9.04
N TRP A 94 -4.27 -1.46 9.83
CA TRP A 94 -5.45 -0.71 10.23
C TRP A 94 -5.07 0.56 11.00
N THR A 95 -4.20 0.43 12.00
CA THR A 95 -3.71 1.57 12.79
C THR A 95 -2.99 2.60 11.92
N TYR A 96 -2.12 2.15 11.02
CA TYR A 96 -1.40 3.01 10.09
C TYR A 96 -2.34 3.80 9.18
N ASN A 97 -3.38 3.16 8.65
CA ASN A 97 -4.29 3.79 7.69
C ASN A 97 -5.35 4.68 8.36
N ASN A 98 -5.78 4.35 9.57
CA ASN A 98 -6.92 4.99 10.23
C ASN A 98 -6.52 5.98 11.32
N GLU A 99 -5.38 5.79 11.98
CA GLU A 99 -5.00 6.58 13.18
C GLU A 99 -3.70 7.36 13.00
N ARG A 100 -2.76 6.86 12.19
CA ARG A 100 -1.46 7.51 12.03
C ARG A 100 -1.57 8.78 11.18
N LEU A 101 -1.26 9.93 11.78
CA LEU A 101 -1.09 11.19 11.05
C LEU A 101 0.20 11.15 10.22
N ASN A 102 0.09 11.50 8.94
CA ASN A 102 1.22 11.53 8.03
C ASN A 102 1.49 12.95 7.52
N MET A 103 2.60 13.54 8.01
CA MET A 103 3.01 14.90 7.64
C MET A 103 3.32 15.05 6.15
N GLY A 104 3.71 13.96 5.45
CA GLY A 104 3.94 13.99 4.01
C GLY A 104 2.68 14.17 3.17
N ILE A 105 1.49 14.00 3.77
CA ILE A 105 0.18 14.20 3.12
C ILE A 105 -0.65 15.31 3.80
N GLY A 106 0.01 16.20 4.54
CA GLY A 106 -0.65 17.34 5.20
C GLY A 106 -1.15 17.06 6.61
N GLY A 107 -0.56 16.06 7.31
CA GLY A 107 -0.87 15.78 8.71
C GLY A 107 -2.22 15.09 8.91
N ILE A 108 -2.76 14.45 7.87
CA ILE A 108 -3.98 13.65 7.92
C ILE A 108 -3.66 12.16 7.84
N THR A 109 -4.66 11.31 8.08
CA THR A 109 -4.49 9.85 7.94
C THR A 109 -4.59 9.43 6.47
N PRO A 110 -3.99 8.29 6.08
CA PRO A 110 -4.12 7.76 4.73
C PRO A 110 -5.57 7.61 4.25
N ILE A 111 -6.48 7.13 5.11
CA ILE A 111 -7.89 6.96 4.73
C ILE A 111 -8.58 8.31 4.49
N GLN A 112 -8.30 9.33 5.31
CA GLN A 112 -8.81 10.69 5.07
C GLN A 112 -8.31 11.28 3.75
N LYS A 113 -7.07 10.95 3.35
CA LYS A 113 -6.54 11.37 2.06
C LYS A 113 -7.28 10.68 0.91
N LEU A 114 -7.58 9.38 1.04
CA LEU A 114 -8.36 8.62 0.07
C LEU A 114 -9.78 9.18 -0.10
N GLU A 115 -10.48 9.44 1.00
CA GLU A 115 -11.82 10.05 0.98
C GLU A 115 -11.84 11.42 0.29
N LYS A 116 -10.82 12.25 0.54
CA LYS A 116 -10.69 13.55 -0.13
C LYS A 116 -10.49 13.42 -1.64
N LEU A 117 -9.82 12.37 -2.09
CA LEU A 117 -9.66 12.06 -3.52
C LEU A 117 -10.98 11.57 -4.12
N ASN A 118 -11.80 10.85 -3.35
CA ASN A 118 -13.12 10.38 -3.80
C ASN A 118 -14.14 11.53 -3.91
N ASN A 119 -14.04 12.55 -3.07
CA ASN A 119 -15.01 13.65 -2.99
C ASN A 119 -14.68 14.85 -3.90
N GLY A 120 -13.52 14.86 -4.56
CA GLY A 120 -13.10 15.93 -5.46
C GLY A 120 -13.00 15.44 -6.90
N ASN A 121 -13.60 16.18 -7.85
CA ASN A 121 -13.32 16.07 -9.30
C ASN A 121 -11.87 16.50 -9.64
N SER A 122 -10.87 16.07 -8.87
CA SER A 122 -9.47 16.38 -9.12
C SER A 122 -8.88 15.33 -10.04
N THR A 123 -8.45 15.77 -11.22
CA THR A 123 -7.73 15.02 -12.26
C THR A 123 -6.32 14.58 -11.85
N ASP A 124 -5.97 14.67 -10.57
CA ASP A 124 -4.65 14.28 -10.07
C ASP A 124 -4.58 12.76 -10.07
N SER A 125 -4.02 12.22 -11.16
CA SER A 125 -3.74 10.81 -11.34
C SER A 125 -3.07 10.25 -10.08
N LEU A 126 -3.77 9.38 -9.38
CA LEU A 126 -3.22 8.61 -8.28
C LEU A 126 -2.10 7.74 -8.83
N HIS A 127 -0.86 8.18 -8.62
CA HIS A 127 0.28 7.28 -8.52
C HIS A 127 0.16 6.48 -7.22
N LEU A 128 -0.87 5.66 -7.12
CA LEU A 128 -0.98 4.62 -6.09
C LEU A 128 0.14 3.64 -6.38
N THR A 129 1.17 3.67 -5.55
CA THR A 129 2.15 2.59 -5.52
C THR A 129 1.49 1.48 -4.72
N ALA A 130 0.57 0.74 -5.36
CA ALA A 130 -0.02 -0.45 -4.78
C ALA A 130 1.02 -1.57 -4.84
N LYS A 131 1.26 -2.24 -3.71
CA LYS A 131 2.04 -3.47 -3.66
C LYS A 131 1.06 -4.64 -3.49
N ALA A 132 1.25 -5.69 -4.28
CA ALA A 132 0.95 -7.06 -3.88
C ALA A 132 2.05 -7.56 -2.94
#